data_AF-W6NGU7-F1
#
_entry.id   AF-W6NGU7-F1
#
_cell.length_a   1.000
_cell.length_b   1.000
_cell.length_c   1.000
_cell.angle_alpha   90.00
_cell.angle_beta   90.00
_cell.angle_gamma   90.00
#
_symmetry.space_group_name_H-M   'P 1'
#
loop_
_entity.id
_entity.type
_entity.pdbx_description
1 polymer ?
#
loop_
_entity_poly.entity_id
_entity_poly.type
_entity_poly.pdbx_seq_one_letter_code
_entity_poly.pdbx_strand_id
1 'polypeptide(L)'
;YAVTSADYNELGFATYCDNDLDLPCLGAEFSVNWMEDSDRQDITLETLGEQFELVKGLTVLSHVRRYGNMSIGDEPVGWFQGFHKDMLRTDKSSTKSGESHHRRISWPSRDVELRHLQKMKLRGVHSATVNHEISRIQENRRQIEEVFTNLVHQLVLGQNTRRQVLEQKSSVINLDCHDDVVRAFDSICVDVNKHDYALKYMYVLNNLCTKFNDSAKIIGAMRTICSGTRAHFF
;
A
#
# COMPACT_ATOMS: atom_id res chain seq x y z
N TYR A 1 14.31 0.16 15.83
CA TYR A 1 13.06 -0.62 15.92
C TYR A 1 12.10 -0.06 14.89
N ALA A 2 11.41 -0.90 14.15
CA ALA A 2 10.44 -0.47 13.14
C ALA A 2 9.26 -1.43 13.09
N VAL A 3 8.07 -0.90 12.84
CA VAL A 3 6.83 -1.67 12.66
C VAL A 3 6.22 -1.29 11.31
N THR A 4 5.78 -2.27 10.54
CA THR A 4 5.12 -2.06 9.24
C THR A 4 3.70 -2.60 9.27
N SER A 5 2.80 -1.95 8.52
CA SER A 5 1.39 -2.32 8.43
C SER A 5 1.14 -3.66 7.76
N ALA A 6 2.04 -4.08 6.89
CA ALA A 6 1.89 -5.26 6.04
C ALA A 6 3.24 -5.94 5.81
N ASP A 7 3.19 -7.18 5.36
CA ASP A 7 4.37 -7.92 4.91
C ASP A 7 4.81 -7.47 3.50
N TYR A 8 6.02 -7.86 3.10
CA TYR A 8 6.65 -7.41 1.84
C TYR A 8 5.86 -7.75 0.57
N ASN A 9 4.94 -8.71 0.63
CA ASN A 9 4.15 -9.20 -0.49
C ASN A 9 2.66 -8.80 -0.42
N GLU A 10 2.26 -8.01 0.57
CA GLU A 10 0.87 -7.66 0.87
C GLU A 10 0.58 -6.16 0.65
N LEU A 11 -0.71 -5.82 0.70
CA LEU A 11 -1.18 -4.45 0.67
C LEU A 11 -1.61 -4.03 2.09
N GLY A 12 -1.41 -2.75 2.40
CA GLY A 12 -2.15 -2.14 3.51
C GLY A 12 -3.60 -1.89 3.13
N PHE A 13 -4.45 -1.72 4.14
CA PHE A 13 -5.88 -1.49 3.97
C PHE A 13 -6.30 -0.11 4.49
N ALA A 14 -7.13 0.56 3.70
CA ALA A 14 -7.87 1.74 4.14
C ALA A 14 -9.10 1.28 4.92
N THR A 15 -9.53 2.06 5.91
CA THR A 15 -10.66 1.76 6.79
C THR A 15 -11.55 2.99 7.00
N TYR A 16 -12.68 2.82 7.69
CA TYR A 16 -13.72 3.84 7.79
C TYR A 16 -14.28 4.28 6.43
N CYS A 17 -14.37 3.33 5.50
CA CYS A 17 -14.86 3.54 4.14
C CYS A 17 -16.39 3.61 4.07
N ASP A 18 -17.07 3.21 5.14
CA ASP A 18 -18.50 3.48 5.34
C ASP A 18 -18.68 4.52 6.44
N ASN A 19 -18.73 5.78 6.01
CA ASN A 19 -18.94 6.95 6.86
C ASN A 19 -20.12 7.78 6.35
N ASP A 20 -20.66 8.61 7.25
CA ASP A 20 -21.83 9.46 7.01
C ASP A 20 -21.50 10.78 6.29
N LEU A 21 -20.23 11.01 5.98
CA LEU A 21 -19.76 12.22 5.30
C LEU A 21 -19.75 12.09 3.78
N ASP A 22 -20.18 10.94 3.24
CA ASP A 22 -20.06 10.57 1.82
C ASP A 22 -18.64 10.74 1.27
N LEU A 23 -17.63 10.64 2.14
CA LEU A 23 -16.22 10.66 1.77
C LEU A 23 -15.72 9.24 1.43
N PRO A 24 -14.54 9.11 0.81
CA PRO A 24 -13.80 7.85 0.77
C PRO A 24 -13.44 7.35 2.19
N CYS A 25 -12.49 6.43 2.29
CA CYS A 25 -11.99 5.94 3.58
C CYS A 25 -11.32 7.06 4.40
N LEU A 26 -11.59 7.11 5.72
CA LEU A 26 -11.08 8.17 6.62
C LEU A 26 -9.77 7.79 7.33
N GLY A 27 -9.29 6.56 7.19
CA GLY A 27 -8.05 6.13 7.80
C GLY A 27 -7.46 4.90 7.12
N ALA A 28 -6.34 4.43 7.66
CA ALA A 28 -5.73 3.14 7.32
C ALA A 28 -5.81 2.22 8.54
N GLU A 29 -6.15 0.94 8.35
CA GLU A 29 -6.43 -0.01 9.43
C GLU A 29 -5.30 -0.05 10.47
N PHE A 30 -4.07 -0.28 10.02
CA PHE A 30 -2.89 -0.26 10.88
C PHE A 30 -2.74 1.06 11.63
N SER A 31 -2.91 2.18 10.92
CA SER A 31 -2.66 3.51 11.48
C SER A 31 -3.67 3.87 12.54
N VAL A 32 -4.96 3.66 12.29
CA VAL A 32 -6.01 3.97 13.27
C VAL A 32 -5.89 3.07 14.50
N ASN A 33 -5.44 1.82 14.33
CA ASN A 33 -5.27 0.90 15.44
C ASN A 33 -4.22 1.37 16.46
N TRP A 34 -3.06 1.88 16.03
CA TRP A 34 -2.06 2.37 16.98
C TRP A 34 -2.37 3.78 17.49
N MET A 35 -2.95 4.65 16.65
CA MET A 35 -3.29 6.03 17.08
C MET A 35 -4.39 6.02 18.14
N GLU A 36 -5.47 5.27 17.90
CA GLU A 36 -6.57 5.23 18.85
C GLU A 36 -6.26 4.39 20.11
N ASP A 37 -5.21 3.57 20.07
CA ASP A 37 -4.66 2.91 21.25
C ASP A 37 -3.92 3.93 22.12
N SER A 38 -2.99 4.69 21.52
CA SER A 38 -2.29 5.79 22.21
C SER A 38 -3.23 6.86 22.77
N ASP A 39 -4.38 7.11 22.13
CA ASP A 39 -5.41 8.02 22.65
C ASP A 39 -6.10 7.51 23.93
N ARG A 40 -6.10 6.19 24.17
CA ARG A 40 -6.87 5.52 25.24
C ARG A 40 -6.00 4.95 26.36
N GLN A 41 -4.79 4.51 26.07
CA GLN A 41 -3.88 3.91 27.05
C GLN A 41 -3.02 4.96 27.75
N ASP A 42 -2.52 4.60 28.93
CA ASP A 42 -1.43 5.35 29.55
C ASP A 42 -0.11 5.02 28.85
N ILE A 43 0.24 5.81 27.84
CA ILE A 43 1.47 5.66 27.04
C ILE A 43 2.76 5.85 27.85
N THR A 44 2.67 6.31 29.11
CA THR A 44 3.84 6.36 30.01
C THR A 44 4.17 5.01 30.63
N LEU A 45 3.20 4.08 30.61
CA LEU A 45 3.31 2.72 31.14
C LEU A 45 3.33 1.67 30.04
N GLU A 46 2.54 1.85 28.98
CA GLU A 46 2.52 0.94 27.83
C GLU A 46 3.88 0.91 27.12
N THR A 47 4.37 -0.29 26.85
CA THR A 47 5.59 -0.51 26.07
C THR A 47 5.30 -0.59 24.56
N LEU A 48 6.30 -0.26 23.73
CA LEU A 48 6.22 -0.44 22.28
C LEU A 48 5.88 -1.91 21.88
N GLY A 49 6.32 -2.89 22.67
CA GLY A 49 6.05 -4.30 22.49
C GLY A 49 4.59 -4.67 22.74
N GLU A 50 3.98 -4.11 23.79
CA GLU A 50 2.55 -4.29 24.09
C GLU A 50 1.68 -3.66 23.00
N GLN A 51 1.96 -2.40 22.63
CA GLN A 51 1.27 -1.71 21.54
C GLN A 51 1.40 -2.51 20.23
N PHE A 52 2.59 -3.07 19.94
CA PHE A 52 2.78 -3.90 18.75
C PHE A 52 1.88 -5.15 18.73
N GLU A 53 1.83 -5.94 19.81
CA GLU A 53 1.00 -7.16 19.82
C GLU A 53 -0.50 -6.83 19.76
N LEU A 54 -0.93 -5.73 20.39
CA LEU A 54 -2.30 -5.24 20.27
C LEU A 54 -2.64 -4.83 18.84
N VAL A 55 -1.83 -3.94 18.23
CA VAL A 55 -2.03 -3.45 16.86
C VAL A 55 -2.00 -4.59 15.85
N LYS A 56 -1.12 -5.57 16.05
CA LYS A 56 -1.07 -6.80 15.24
C LYS A 56 -2.34 -7.66 15.40
N GLY A 57 -2.94 -7.72 16.58
CA GLY A 57 -4.21 -8.40 16.81
C GLY A 57 -5.41 -7.69 16.18
N LEU A 58 -5.37 -6.35 16.13
CA LEU A 58 -6.45 -5.52 15.57
C LEU A 58 -6.35 -5.32 14.05
N THR A 59 -5.15 -5.41 13.47
CA THR A 59 -4.92 -5.25 12.03
C THR A 59 -5.00 -6.62 11.36
N VAL A 60 -6.20 -7.02 10.94
CA VAL A 60 -6.48 -8.40 10.51
C VAL A 60 -6.45 -8.58 8.99
N LEU A 61 -6.44 -7.49 8.21
CA LEU A 61 -6.46 -7.56 6.75
C LEU A 61 -5.04 -7.66 6.15
N SER A 62 -4.01 -7.38 6.93
CA SER A 62 -2.59 -7.52 6.55
C SER A 62 -1.75 -8.00 7.73
N HIS A 63 -0.54 -8.50 7.44
CA HIS A 63 0.35 -8.96 8.50
C HIS A 63 1.27 -7.85 8.99
N VAL A 64 1.01 -7.33 10.19
CA VAL A 64 1.91 -6.37 10.86
C VAL A 64 3.25 -7.05 11.17
N ARG A 65 4.35 -6.41 10.78
CA ARG A 65 5.72 -6.94 10.99
C ARG A 65 6.53 -5.98 11.85
N ARG A 66 7.50 -6.51 12.60
CA ARG A 66 8.50 -5.74 13.36
C ARG A 66 9.91 -6.11 12.96
N TYR A 67 10.81 -5.12 12.99
CA TYR A 67 12.19 -5.23 12.52
C TYR A 67 13.17 -4.44 13.40
N GLY A 68 14.46 -4.76 13.24
CA GLY A 68 15.57 -4.10 13.94
C GLY A 68 15.81 -4.66 15.34
N ASN A 69 16.29 -3.81 16.25
CA ASN A 69 16.56 -4.22 17.63
C ASN A 69 15.26 -4.35 18.43
N MET A 70 14.94 -5.56 18.89
CA MET A 70 13.71 -5.87 19.64
C MET A 70 13.75 -5.38 21.09
N SER A 71 14.94 -5.11 21.67
CA SER A 71 15.04 -4.60 23.04
C SER A 71 14.41 -3.21 23.20
N ILE A 72 14.34 -2.42 22.13
CA ILE A 72 13.63 -1.13 22.12
C ILE A 72 12.13 -1.35 22.34
N GLY A 73 11.61 -2.55 22.05
CA GLY A 73 10.22 -2.91 22.33
C GLY A 73 9.84 -2.84 23.81
N ASP A 74 10.81 -2.90 24.72
CA ASP A 74 10.58 -2.81 26.17
C ASP A 74 10.48 -1.35 26.66
N GLU A 75 10.72 -0.37 25.78
CA GLU A 75 10.66 1.06 26.12
C GLU A 75 9.23 1.60 26.06
N PRO A 76 8.85 2.56 26.93
CA PRO A 76 7.52 3.15 26.93
C PRO A 76 7.19 3.90 25.63
N VAL A 77 5.94 3.78 25.17
CA VAL A 77 5.42 4.45 23.96
C VAL A 77 5.61 5.98 24.04
N GLY A 78 5.35 6.57 25.21
CA GLY A 78 5.42 8.01 25.46
C GLY A 78 6.81 8.63 25.27
N TRP A 79 7.88 7.82 25.30
CA TRP A 79 9.23 8.31 24.99
C TRP A 79 9.37 8.72 23.51
N PHE A 80 8.55 8.14 22.63
CA PHE A 80 8.57 8.37 21.18
C PHE A 80 7.40 9.22 20.70
N GLN A 81 6.22 9.01 21.27
CA GLN A 81 5.00 9.72 20.87
C GLN A 81 4.75 11.01 21.68
N GLY A 82 5.59 11.27 22.68
CA GLY A 82 5.50 12.42 23.56
C GLY A 82 4.61 12.14 24.77
N PHE A 83 4.86 12.89 25.85
CA PHE A 83 4.09 12.77 27.09
C PHE A 83 2.90 13.74 27.04
N HIS A 84 1.68 13.21 27.16
CA HIS A 84 0.52 14.06 27.44
C HIS A 84 0.56 14.51 28.91
N LYS A 85 0.74 15.82 29.15
CA LYS A 85 0.67 16.40 30.51
C LYS A 85 -0.68 16.17 31.21
N ASP A 86 -1.75 15.96 30.44
CA ASP A 86 -3.13 15.83 30.95
C ASP A 86 -3.57 14.39 31.25
N MET A 87 -2.79 13.37 30.88
CA MET A 87 -3.13 11.96 31.21
C MET A 87 -2.96 11.61 32.69
N LEU A 88 -2.30 12.47 33.49
CA LEU A 88 -2.28 12.36 34.95
C LEU A 88 -3.66 12.58 35.61
N ARG A 89 -4.72 12.82 34.82
CA ARG A 89 -6.10 13.01 35.28
C ARG A 89 -7.09 11.94 34.80
N THR A 90 -6.65 10.72 34.51
CA THR A 90 -7.61 9.65 34.25
C THR A 90 -8.27 9.23 35.56
N ASP A 91 -9.45 9.82 35.81
CA ASP A 91 -10.52 9.19 36.57
C ASP A 91 -10.59 7.72 36.15
N LYS A 92 -10.59 6.81 37.13
CA LYS A 92 -10.75 5.35 36.97
C LYS A 92 -12.17 4.99 36.53
N SER A 93 -12.71 5.72 35.57
CA SER A 93 -14.05 5.58 35.03
C SER A 93 -14.04 5.76 33.50
N SER A 94 -13.05 5.21 32.81
CA SER A 94 -13.35 4.69 31.48
C SER A 94 -14.04 3.35 31.69
N THR A 95 -15.37 3.45 31.75
CA THR A 95 -16.28 2.35 31.43
C THR A 95 -15.61 1.48 30.38
N LYS A 96 -15.59 0.16 30.60
CA LYS A 96 -15.47 -0.81 29.51
C LYS A 96 -16.68 -0.63 28.60
N SER A 97 -16.77 0.48 27.89
CA SER A 97 -17.57 0.55 26.70
C SER A 97 -16.86 -0.41 25.76
N GLY A 98 -17.32 -1.65 25.77
CA GLY A 98 -17.42 -2.39 24.53
C GLY A 98 -18.31 -1.56 23.60
N GLU A 99 -17.76 -0.44 23.10
CA GLU A 99 -18.09 0.00 21.77
C GLU A 99 -17.79 -1.24 20.95
N SER A 100 -18.87 -1.93 20.60
CA SER A 100 -18.88 -2.91 19.53
C SER A 100 -17.91 -2.35 18.51
N HIS A 101 -16.82 -3.05 18.22
CA HIS A 101 -15.99 -2.77 17.06
C HIS A 101 -16.95 -2.93 15.88
N HIS A 102 -17.73 -1.88 15.60
CA HIS A 102 -18.66 -1.83 14.51
C HIS A 102 -17.80 -2.19 13.33
N ARG A 103 -18.16 -3.29 12.67
CA ARG A 103 -17.30 -3.93 11.69
C ARG A 103 -16.87 -2.89 10.67
N ARG A 104 -15.65 -2.37 10.81
CA ARG A 104 -15.16 -1.26 10.00
C ARG A 104 -15.14 -1.76 8.57
N ILE A 105 -15.78 -1.02 7.67
CA ILE A 105 -15.66 -1.34 6.25
C ILE A 105 -14.29 -0.83 5.79
N SER A 106 -13.47 -1.79 5.35
CA SER A 106 -12.12 -1.56 4.87
C SER A 106 -11.98 -2.01 3.43
N TRP A 107 -11.15 -1.30 2.66
CA TRP A 107 -10.85 -1.60 1.27
C TRP A 107 -9.32 -1.69 1.07
N PRO A 108 -8.83 -2.49 0.12
CA PRO A 108 -7.42 -2.45 -0.26
C PRO A 108 -7.03 -1.02 -0.64
N SER A 109 -5.87 -0.53 -0.16
CA SER A 109 -5.52 0.89 -0.30
C SER A 109 -5.49 1.37 -1.76
N ARG A 110 -5.05 0.50 -2.68
CA ARG A 110 -5.01 0.79 -4.13
C ARG A 110 -6.39 0.83 -4.78
N ASP A 111 -7.44 0.36 -4.12
CA ASP A 111 -8.78 0.25 -4.68
C ASP A 111 -9.73 1.29 -4.11
N VAL A 112 -9.28 2.17 -3.21
CA VAL A 112 -10.15 3.13 -2.50
C VAL A 112 -10.97 3.99 -3.46
N GLU A 113 -10.32 4.58 -4.46
CA GLU A 113 -11.00 5.41 -5.47
C GLU A 113 -12.09 4.63 -6.21
N LEU A 114 -11.74 3.47 -6.77
CA LEU A 114 -12.66 2.63 -7.54
C LEU A 114 -13.83 2.13 -6.66
N ARG A 115 -13.55 1.71 -5.44
CA ARG A 115 -14.55 1.23 -4.48
C ARG A 115 -15.48 2.35 -4.04
N HIS A 116 -14.96 3.55 -3.84
CA HIS A 116 -15.76 4.73 -3.51
C HIS A 116 -16.73 5.07 -4.66
N LEU A 117 -16.27 5.13 -5.91
CA LEU A 117 -17.12 5.37 -7.08
C LEU A 117 -18.18 4.27 -7.25
N GLN A 118 -17.83 3.01 -7.03
CA GLN A 118 -18.78 1.90 -7.05
C GLN A 118 -19.84 2.02 -5.94
N LYS A 119 -19.44 2.45 -4.74
CA LYS A 119 -20.37 2.74 -3.64
C LYS A 119 -21.32 3.89 -3.99
N MET A 120 -20.82 4.99 -4.54
CA MET A 120 -21.64 6.12 -4.99
C MET A 120 -22.67 5.69 -6.04
N LYS A 121 -22.24 4.87 -7.02
CA LYS A 121 -23.13 4.28 -8.01
C LYS A 121 -24.24 3.50 -7.32
N LEU A 122 -23.93 2.55 -6.43
CA LEU A 122 -24.93 1.75 -5.73
C LEU A 122 -25.93 2.58 -4.90
N ARG A 123 -25.50 3.72 -4.35
CA ARG A 123 -26.36 4.65 -3.59
C ARG A 123 -27.29 5.51 -4.46
N GLY A 124 -27.31 5.32 -5.78
CA GLY A 124 -28.21 6.06 -6.66
C GLY A 124 -27.65 7.39 -7.16
N VAL A 125 -26.37 7.72 -6.87
CA VAL A 125 -25.63 8.81 -7.55
C VAL A 125 -25.24 8.31 -8.95
N HIS A 126 -26.24 7.97 -9.76
CA HIS A 126 -26.09 7.47 -11.12
C HIS A 126 -25.91 8.65 -12.07
N SER A 127 -24.73 9.26 -12.05
CA SER A 127 -24.34 10.17 -13.13
C SER A 127 -23.57 9.38 -14.20
N ALA A 128 -23.80 9.73 -15.46
CA ALA A 128 -22.97 9.25 -16.58
C ALA A 128 -21.46 9.47 -16.28
N THR A 129 -21.14 10.52 -15.53
CA THR A 129 -19.81 10.86 -15.04
C THR A 129 -19.19 9.76 -14.16
N VAL A 130 -19.90 9.23 -13.17
CA VAL A 130 -19.36 8.16 -12.29
C VAL A 130 -19.06 6.89 -13.10
N ASN A 131 -19.94 6.52 -14.03
CA ASN A 131 -19.71 5.36 -14.90
C ASN A 131 -18.50 5.57 -15.81
N HIS A 132 -18.39 6.76 -16.42
CA HIS A 132 -17.24 7.13 -17.23
C HIS A 132 -15.94 7.03 -16.43
N GLU A 133 -15.93 7.52 -15.19
CA GLU A 133 -14.73 7.51 -14.35
C GLU A 133 -14.30 6.10 -13.93
N ILE A 134 -15.27 5.24 -13.57
CA ILE A 134 -15.00 3.82 -13.32
C ILE A 134 -14.36 3.16 -14.55
N SER A 135 -14.92 3.37 -15.74
CA SER A 135 -14.38 2.82 -16.97
C SER A 135 -12.99 3.37 -17.29
N ARG A 136 -12.76 4.67 -17.06
CA ARG A 136 -11.44 5.31 -17.22
C ARG A 136 -10.39 4.67 -16.32
N ILE A 137 -10.69 4.46 -15.04
CA ILE A 137 -9.77 3.82 -14.09
C ILE A 137 -9.47 2.38 -14.52
N GLN A 138 -10.50 1.61 -14.88
CA GLN A 138 -10.31 0.21 -15.30
C GLN A 138 -9.45 0.09 -16.56
N GLU A 139 -9.70 0.95 -17.55
CA GLU A 139 -8.91 0.97 -18.78
C GLU A 139 -7.46 1.40 -18.52
N ASN A 140 -7.24 2.43 -17.70
CA ASN A 140 -5.90 2.86 -17.32
C ASN A 140 -5.12 1.73 -16.63
N ARG A 141 -5.76 1.00 -15.69
CA ARG A 141 -5.14 -0.15 -15.01
C ARG A 141 -4.79 -1.28 -15.98
N ARG A 142 -5.68 -1.57 -16.93
CA ARG A 142 -5.47 -2.59 -17.98
C ARG A 142 -4.26 -2.24 -18.83
N GLN A 143 -4.16 -1.00 -19.28
CA GLN A 143 -3.04 -0.54 -20.11
C GLN A 143 -1.71 -0.53 -19.34
N ILE A 144 -1.71 -0.16 -18.06
CA ILE A 144 -0.51 -0.28 -17.20
C ILE A 144 -0.04 -1.74 -17.15
N GLU A 145 -0.95 -2.68 -16.91
CA GLU A 145 -0.61 -4.12 -16.88
C GLU A 145 -0.05 -4.62 -18.22
N GLU A 146 -0.59 -4.13 -19.34
CA GLU A 146 -0.07 -4.43 -20.67
C GLU A 146 1.36 -3.94 -20.87
N VAL A 147 1.74 -2.76 -20.35
CA VAL A 147 3.13 -2.26 -20.44
C VAL A 147 4.10 -3.25 -19.78
N PHE A 148 3.81 -3.71 -18.57
CA PHE A 148 4.65 -4.69 -17.88
C PHE A 148 4.68 -6.04 -18.59
N THR A 149 3.51 -6.52 -19.04
CA THR A 149 3.40 -7.79 -19.76
C THR A 149 4.19 -7.78 -21.07
N ASN A 150 4.07 -6.71 -21.84
CA ASN A 150 4.79 -6.52 -23.11
C ASN A 150 6.30 -6.41 -22.90
N LEU A 151 6.73 -5.68 -21.87
CA LEU A 151 8.15 -5.58 -21.49
C LEU A 151 8.74 -6.96 -21.16
N VAL A 152 8.05 -7.75 -20.35
CA VAL A 152 8.47 -9.12 -20.02
C VAL A 152 8.47 -10.01 -21.26
N HIS A 153 7.45 -9.91 -22.11
CA HIS A 153 7.36 -10.71 -23.34
C HIS A 153 8.50 -10.42 -24.33
N GLN A 154 8.92 -9.15 -24.45
CA GLN A 154 10.02 -8.75 -25.30
C GLN A 154 11.37 -9.26 -24.77
N LEU A 155 11.60 -9.19 -23.45
CA LEU A 155 12.89 -9.52 -22.86
C LEU A 155 13.07 -11.02 -22.58
N VAL A 156 12.01 -11.71 -22.20
CA VAL A 156 12.07 -13.07 -21.63
C VAL A 156 11.49 -14.08 -22.60
N LEU A 157 12.26 -15.13 -22.89
CA LEU A 157 11.81 -16.30 -23.64
C LEU A 157 11.23 -17.36 -22.70
N GLY A 158 10.24 -18.12 -23.19
CA GLY A 158 9.60 -19.22 -22.47
C GLY A 158 8.45 -18.78 -21.56
N GLN A 159 7.30 -19.45 -21.70
CA GLN A 159 6.07 -19.11 -20.98
C GLN A 159 6.20 -19.23 -19.46
N ASN A 160 6.83 -20.30 -18.97
CA ASN A 160 7.04 -20.53 -17.54
C ASN A 160 7.89 -19.44 -16.89
N THR A 161 8.96 -19.01 -17.58
CA THR A 161 9.86 -17.96 -17.08
C THR A 161 9.20 -16.60 -17.11
N ARG A 162 8.40 -16.28 -18.15
CA ARG A 162 7.60 -15.05 -18.19
C ARG A 162 6.63 -14.99 -17.01
N ARG A 163 5.91 -16.08 -16.76
CA ARG A 163 4.99 -16.20 -15.63
C ARG A 163 5.71 -15.97 -14.30
N GLN A 164 6.87 -16.61 -14.10
CA GLN A 164 7.67 -16.43 -12.90
C GLN A 164 8.06 -14.95 -12.69
N VAL A 165 8.53 -14.27 -13.74
CA VAL A 165 8.92 -12.85 -13.68
C VAL A 165 7.71 -11.94 -13.37
N LEU A 166 6.50 -12.29 -13.84
CA LEU A 166 5.28 -11.52 -13.61
C LEU A 166 4.64 -11.78 -12.25
N GLU A 167 4.81 -12.97 -11.67
CA GLU A 167 4.08 -13.39 -10.45
C GLU A 167 4.95 -13.40 -9.18
N GLN A 168 6.24 -13.72 -9.29
CA GLN A 168 7.11 -13.89 -8.12
C GLN A 168 7.38 -12.54 -7.45
N LYS A 169 7.31 -12.48 -6.12
CA LYS A 169 7.77 -11.31 -5.34
C LYS A 169 9.05 -11.71 -4.61
N SER A 170 10.17 -11.11 -5.01
CA SER A 170 11.50 -11.39 -4.46
C SER A 170 12.08 -10.13 -3.83
N SER A 171 13.01 -10.32 -2.88
CA SER A 171 13.79 -9.22 -2.31
C SER A 171 14.61 -8.51 -3.38
N VAL A 172 14.85 -7.22 -3.20
CA VAL A 172 15.73 -6.45 -4.09
C VAL A 172 17.18 -6.75 -3.72
N ILE A 173 17.87 -7.48 -4.60
CA ILE A 173 19.28 -7.88 -4.40
C ILE A 173 20.22 -6.87 -5.06
N ASN A 174 19.92 -6.46 -6.29
CA ASN A 174 20.70 -5.44 -7.01
C ASN A 174 19.97 -4.10 -6.94
N LEU A 175 20.35 -3.28 -5.96
CA LEU A 175 19.75 -1.96 -5.71
C LEU A 175 20.02 -0.99 -6.86
N ASP A 176 21.21 -1.01 -7.46
CA ASP A 176 21.58 -0.10 -8.54
C ASP A 176 20.74 -0.38 -9.79
N CYS A 177 20.63 -1.65 -10.19
CA CYS A 177 19.77 -2.03 -11.30
C CYS A 177 18.31 -1.64 -11.02
N HIS A 178 17.82 -1.90 -9.80
CA HIS A 178 16.44 -1.58 -9.43
C HIS A 178 16.15 -0.07 -9.48
N ASP A 179 17.03 0.77 -8.93
CA ASP A 179 16.88 2.23 -8.98
C ASP A 179 16.91 2.73 -10.43
N ASP A 180 17.88 2.29 -11.24
CA ASP A 180 17.99 2.64 -12.65
C ASP A 180 16.72 2.34 -13.44
N VAL A 181 16.20 1.10 -13.33
CA VAL A 181 15.04 0.68 -14.12
C VAL A 181 13.74 1.31 -13.63
N VAL A 182 13.60 1.56 -12.32
CA VAL A 182 12.40 2.22 -11.78
C VAL A 182 12.36 3.69 -12.20
N ARG A 183 13.49 4.42 -12.11
CA ARG A 183 13.57 5.81 -12.59
C ARG A 183 13.35 5.92 -14.09
N ALA A 184 13.92 4.99 -14.86
CA ALA A 184 13.70 4.93 -16.29
C ALA A 184 12.22 4.63 -16.61
N PHE A 185 11.59 3.71 -15.88
CA PHE A 185 10.17 3.41 -16.06
C PHE A 185 9.28 4.62 -15.79
N ASP A 186 9.51 5.34 -14.68
CA ASP A 186 8.77 6.55 -14.32
C ASP A 186 8.88 7.66 -15.37
N SER A 187 10.04 7.79 -16.01
CA SER A 187 10.31 8.86 -17.00
C SER A 187 9.99 8.49 -18.46
N ILE A 188 9.95 7.20 -18.80
CA ILE A 188 9.81 6.72 -20.18
C ILE A 188 8.45 6.07 -20.42
N CYS A 189 7.92 5.35 -19.43
CA CYS A 189 6.76 4.47 -19.59
C CYS A 189 5.50 5.03 -18.96
N VAL A 190 5.51 5.19 -17.64
CA VAL A 190 4.33 5.62 -16.88
C VAL A 190 4.78 6.53 -15.77
N ASP A 191 4.33 7.78 -15.75
CA ASP A 191 4.53 8.69 -14.61
C ASP A 191 3.80 8.11 -13.40
N VAL A 192 4.56 7.55 -12.46
CA VAL A 192 4.01 6.80 -11.33
C VAL A 192 3.39 7.74 -10.29
N ASN A 193 3.64 9.05 -10.39
CA ASN A 193 3.00 10.05 -9.54
C ASN A 193 1.59 10.37 -10.04
N LYS A 194 1.36 10.29 -11.36
CA LYS A 194 0.02 10.42 -11.96
C LYS A 194 -0.77 9.12 -11.96
N HIS A 195 -0.05 8.00 -12.05
CA HIS A 195 -0.63 6.66 -12.17
C HIS A 195 -0.04 5.71 -11.12
N ASP A 196 -0.42 5.95 -9.86
CA ASP A 196 0.08 5.22 -8.69
C ASP A 196 -0.15 3.69 -8.76
N TYR A 197 -1.16 3.24 -9.51
CA TYR A 197 -1.41 1.83 -9.74
C TYR A 197 -0.21 1.11 -10.38
N ALA A 198 0.63 1.82 -11.14
CA ALA A 198 1.87 1.27 -11.69
C ALA A 198 2.84 0.78 -10.61
N LEU A 199 2.84 1.40 -9.42
CA LEU A 199 3.64 0.97 -8.27
C LEU A 199 3.36 -0.48 -7.86
N LYS A 200 2.20 -1.04 -8.24
CA LYS A 200 1.87 -2.45 -8.03
C LYS A 200 2.84 -3.41 -8.68
N TYR A 201 3.46 -3.04 -9.79
CA TYR A 201 4.23 -3.94 -10.63
C TYR A 201 5.75 -3.69 -10.54
N MET A 202 6.23 -2.82 -9.63
CA MET A 202 7.68 -2.55 -9.50
C MET A 202 8.51 -3.80 -9.18
N TYR A 203 7.90 -4.79 -8.49
CA TYR A 203 8.55 -6.08 -8.26
C TYR A 203 8.86 -6.83 -9.56
N VAL A 204 8.12 -6.59 -10.66
CA VAL A 204 8.40 -7.18 -11.97
C VAL A 204 9.72 -6.61 -12.52
N LEU A 205 9.98 -5.32 -12.33
CA LEU A 205 11.26 -4.71 -12.70
C LEU A 205 12.40 -5.28 -11.86
N ASN A 206 12.18 -5.48 -10.55
CA ASN A 206 13.13 -6.18 -9.69
C ASN A 206 13.45 -7.60 -10.19
N ASN A 207 12.43 -8.34 -10.63
CA ASN A 207 12.63 -9.69 -11.16
C ASN A 207 13.42 -9.67 -12.47
N LEU A 208 13.22 -8.67 -13.34
CA LEU A 208 14.02 -8.47 -14.54
C LEU A 208 15.48 -8.16 -14.17
N CYS A 209 15.72 -7.31 -13.17
CA CYS A 209 17.07 -7.04 -12.64
C CYS A 209 17.73 -8.31 -12.12
N THR A 210 17.04 -9.10 -11.31
CA THR A 210 17.54 -10.39 -10.80
C THR A 210 17.87 -11.36 -11.94
N LYS A 211 17.09 -11.32 -13.03
CA LYS A 211 17.28 -12.21 -14.17
C LYS A 211 18.44 -11.82 -15.09
N PHE A 212 18.58 -10.53 -15.40
CA PHE A 212 19.53 -10.05 -16.43
C PHE A 212 20.78 -9.41 -15.85
N ASN A 213 20.70 -8.85 -14.64
CA ASN A 213 21.76 -8.07 -14.02
C ASN A 213 22.32 -6.97 -14.95
N ASP A 214 21.45 -6.38 -15.78
CA ASP A 214 21.79 -5.43 -16.83
C ASP A 214 20.65 -4.42 -16.99
N SER A 215 20.78 -3.26 -16.32
CA SER A 215 19.78 -2.19 -16.38
C SER A 215 19.67 -1.59 -17.78
N ALA A 216 20.79 -1.43 -18.50
CA ALA A 216 20.81 -0.86 -19.85
C ALA A 216 19.98 -1.68 -20.84
N LYS A 217 20.04 -3.02 -20.77
CA LYS A 217 19.20 -3.91 -21.59
C LYS A 217 17.71 -3.73 -21.30
N ILE A 218 17.34 -3.64 -20.02
CA ILE A 218 15.94 -3.49 -19.61
C ILE A 218 15.41 -2.12 -20.05
N ILE A 219 16.17 -1.06 -19.84
CA ILE A 219 15.84 0.31 -20.25
C ILE A 219 15.75 0.43 -21.77
N GLY A 220 16.62 -0.27 -22.51
CA GLY A 220 16.56 -0.37 -23.96
C GLY A 220 15.21 -0.91 -24.45
N ALA A 221 14.71 -1.97 -23.81
CA ALA A 221 13.39 -2.53 -24.13
C ALA A 221 12.25 -1.57 -23.75
N MET A 222 12.34 -0.90 -22.60
CA MET A 222 11.35 0.12 -22.19
C MET A 222 11.18 1.21 -23.24
N ARG A 223 12.27 1.74 -23.80
CA ARG A 223 12.22 2.76 -24.86
C ARG A 223 11.43 2.31 -26.09
N THR A 224 11.53 1.03 -26.45
CA THR A 224 10.81 0.45 -27.59
C THR A 224 9.32 0.22 -27.28
N ILE A 225 8.99 -0.34 -26.11
CA ILE A 225 7.59 -0.62 -25.74
C ILE A 225 6.81 0.68 -25.52
N CYS A 226 7.43 1.63 -24.83
CA CYS A 226 6.72 2.77 -24.28
C CYS A 226 6.66 3.97 -25.24
N SER A 227 7.38 3.94 -26.37
CA SER A 227 7.35 5.03 -27.35
C SER A 227 5.95 5.29 -27.91
N GLY A 228 5.12 4.25 -28.02
CA GLY A 228 3.74 4.34 -28.51
C GLY A 228 2.69 4.67 -27.45
N THR A 229 3.00 4.49 -26.16
CA THR A 229 2.05 4.67 -25.06
C THR A 229 2.31 5.92 -24.22
N ARG A 230 3.43 6.61 -24.46
CA ARG A 230 3.86 7.79 -23.67
C ARG A 230 2.78 8.87 -23.58
N ALA A 231 2.09 9.19 -24.67
CA ALA A 231 1.07 10.25 -24.67
C ALA A 231 -0.13 9.97 -23.75
N HIS A 232 -0.34 8.71 -23.33
CA HIS A 232 -1.42 8.33 -22.42
C HIS A 232 -1.03 8.47 -20.94
N PHE A 233 0.27 8.42 -20.62
CA PHE A 233 0.76 8.31 -19.24
C PHE A 233 1.59 9.51 -18.76
N PHE A 234 1.66 10.59 -19.55
CA PHE A 234 2.37 11.84 -19.25
C PHE A 234 1.52 13.03 -19.65
#